data_AF-A0A668UMF0-F1
#
_entry.id   AF-A0A668UMF0-F1
#
_cell.length_a   1.000
_cell.length_b   1.000
_cell.length_c   1.000
_cell.angle_alpha   90.00
_cell.angle_beta   90.00
_cell.angle_gamma   90.00
#
_symmetry.space_group_name_H-M   'P 1'
#
loop_
_entity.id
_entity.type
_entity.pdbx_description
1 polymer ?
#
loop_
_entity_poly.entity_id
_entity_poly.type
_entity_poly.pdbx_seq_one_letter_code
_entity_poly.pdbx_strand_id
1 'polypeptide(L)'
;MGNLVGSWRFKEPSTIEECDSTWGSDSESDEPAAEDDSGISDSVSPAESERAAGHAGDSTPQLTDSPESVPKMKRSFYAARDLYKYRHSYPNFRRSRQPNEYRNLRFYLNKIPLVPDGIYIEEILSKWRGDYDKLEHNHTYIQWLFPLREQGLNFYAHELTQDEIKEFQSTREAKRRFLAAYSLMLDFYGVKLLDKSGNVARAPNWQERFQHLNESHHNYLRITRILKSLGELGYEAFKAPLVRFFLEESLCHSTLSNMQHSILEYFVYTIRLPATRRRLLRYARQHYRPAHAFLWGPPPKKRGGGAGAGGSVGAGSSGIRAPAPTPEQQRRGMESTISTSAGSGNIVSSHNATMCHELAEGGLKGCMGLGPNMEGALMMVGARAERNEFNEMIPL
;
A
#
# COMPACT_ATOMS: atom_id res chain seq x y z
N MET A 1 11.94 32.90 -32.05
CA MET A 1 12.84 32.34 -31.02
C MET A 1 12.21 31.07 -30.50
N GLY A 2 12.98 29.98 -30.43
CA GLY A 2 12.46 28.61 -30.35
C GLY A 2 11.78 28.24 -29.03
N ASN A 3 10.70 27.47 -29.15
CA ASN A 3 10.08 26.74 -28.04
C ASN A 3 10.99 25.59 -27.60
N LEU A 4 11.74 25.77 -26.51
CA LEU A 4 12.32 24.68 -25.73
C LEU A 4 11.23 24.04 -24.86
N VAL A 5 10.32 23.28 -25.47
CA VAL A 5 9.59 22.25 -24.72
C VAL A 5 10.45 21.01 -24.78
N GLY A 6 11.42 20.94 -23.86
CA GLY A 6 12.16 19.71 -23.62
C GLY A 6 11.15 18.62 -23.33
N SER A 7 11.01 17.67 -24.27
CA SER A 7 10.31 16.43 -24.02
C SER A 7 11.10 15.72 -22.92
N TRP A 8 10.63 15.84 -21.68
CA TRP A 8 11.09 15.01 -20.57
C TRP A 8 10.71 13.57 -20.95
N ARG A 9 11.58 12.89 -21.69
CA ARG A 9 11.41 11.45 -21.90
C ARG A 9 11.52 10.82 -20.53
N PHE A 10 10.44 10.17 -20.11
CA PHE A 10 10.45 9.36 -18.90
C PHE A 10 11.53 8.29 -19.06
N LYS A 11 12.67 8.46 -18.41
CA LYS A 11 13.75 7.47 -18.40
C LYS A 11 13.36 6.40 -17.39
N GLU A 12 13.08 5.18 -17.86
CA GLU A 12 12.86 4.07 -16.94
C GLU A 12 14.12 3.84 -16.09
N PRO A 13 13.98 3.61 -14.77
CA PRO A 13 15.12 3.35 -13.90
C PRO A 13 15.78 2.03 -14.28
N SER A 14 17.10 2.03 -14.21
CA SER A 14 18.00 0.94 -14.60
C SER A 14 18.71 0.27 -13.42
N THR A 15 18.65 0.88 -12.23
CA THR A 15 19.26 0.37 -11.00
C THR A 15 18.26 0.33 -9.84
N ILE A 16 18.61 -0.40 -8.77
CA ILE A 16 17.79 -0.49 -7.55
C ILE A 16 17.74 0.87 -6.85
N GLU A 17 18.85 1.59 -6.85
CA GLU A 17 19.00 2.92 -6.24
C GLU A 17 18.15 3.97 -6.98
N GLU A 18 18.05 3.88 -8.30
CA GLU A 18 17.14 4.73 -9.10
C GLU A 18 15.66 4.40 -8.83
N CYS A 19 15.35 3.15 -8.49
CA CYS A 19 13.99 2.72 -8.15
C CYS A 19 13.58 3.10 -6.72
N ASP A 20 14.54 3.13 -5.80
CA ASP A 20 14.32 3.32 -4.37
C ASP A 20 14.59 4.77 -3.91
N SER A 21 13.55 5.59 -3.93
CA SER A 21 13.59 6.98 -3.44
C SER A 21 13.51 7.12 -1.92
N THR A 22 13.59 6.05 -1.13
CA THR A 22 13.36 6.09 0.34
C THR A 22 14.33 7.01 1.08
N TRP A 23 15.58 7.06 0.63
CA TRP A 23 16.69 7.77 1.29
C TRP A 23 17.20 8.99 0.49
N GLY A 24 16.52 9.40 -0.58
CA GLY A 24 16.99 10.46 -1.49
C GLY A 24 16.85 11.90 -0.98
N SER A 25 16.28 12.11 0.21
CA SER A 25 16.05 13.44 0.79
C SER A 25 16.23 13.37 2.31
N ASP A 26 17.48 13.34 2.76
CA ASP A 26 17.85 13.39 4.18
C ASP A 26 17.91 14.85 4.67
N SER A 27 16.76 15.52 4.73
CA SER A 27 16.62 16.76 5.51
C SER A 27 16.17 16.50 6.96
N GLU A 28 15.95 15.25 7.36
CA GLU A 28 15.52 14.93 8.72
C GLU A 28 16.50 13.98 9.40
N SER A 29 17.45 14.60 10.09
CA SER A 29 18.32 14.02 11.08
C SER A 29 17.53 13.69 12.36
N ASP A 30 16.81 12.58 12.34
CA ASP A 30 16.30 11.92 13.55
C ASP A 30 17.02 10.58 13.70
N GLU A 31 18.26 10.63 14.17
CA GLU A 31 18.90 9.52 14.85
C GLU A 31 18.73 9.78 16.35
N PRO A 32 18.21 8.83 17.15
CA PRO A 32 18.16 8.99 18.60
C PRO A 32 19.58 9.05 19.13
N ALA A 33 19.87 10.08 19.94
CA ALA A 33 21.14 10.26 20.61
C ALA A 33 21.46 9.00 21.44
N ALA A 34 22.57 8.34 21.11
CA ALA A 34 23.16 7.35 21.99
C ALA A 34 23.73 8.10 23.19
N GLU A 35 23.16 7.84 24.38
CA GLU A 35 23.78 8.22 25.64
C GLU A 35 25.08 7.41 25.78
N ASP A 36 26.15 8.17 25.95
CA ASP A 36 27.50 7.74 26.28
C ASP A 36 27.48 7.12 27.69
N ASP A 37 27.70 5.81 27.78
CA ASP A 37 28.15 5.21 29.03
C ASP A 37 29.44 4.42 28.76
N SER A 38 30.46 4.85 29.50
CA SER A 38 31.85 4.45 29.36
C SER A 38 32.18 3.52 30.51
N GLY A 39 32.59 2.28 30.19
CA GLY A 39 32.84 1.24 31.19
C GLY A 39 33.80 0.15 30.72
N ILE A 40 35.06 0.52 30.59
CA ILE A 40 36.35 -0.18 30.82
C ILE A 40 36.38 -1.72 31.12
N SER A 41 37.42 -2.35 30.54
CA SER A 41 38.14 -3.60 30.91
C SER A 41 37.46 -4.96 30.69
N ASP A 42 38.15 -6.07 30.40
CA ASP A 42 39.57 -6.36 30.19
C ASP A 42 39.72 -7.68 29.42
N SER A 43 40.92 -7.91 28.91
CA SER A 43 41.34 -9.12 28.19
C SER A 43 41.52 -10.33 29.12
N VAL A 44 41.15 -11.53 28.67
CA VAL A 44 41.83 -12.77 29.09
C VAL A 44 41.58 -13.93 28.12
N SER A 45 42.67 -14.52 27.64
CA SER A 45 42.74 -15.82 26.98
C SER A 45 42.44 -16.97 27.96
N PRO A 46 42.24 -18.20 27.45
CA PRO A 46 42.83 -19.35 28.13
C PRO A 46 43.61 -20.27 27.20
N ALA A 47 44.69 -20.80 27.78
CA ALA A 47 45.55 -21.84 27.25
C ALA A 47 44.93 -23.25 27.39
N GLU A 48 45.29 -24.07 26.40
CA GLU A 48 45.58 -25.52 26.34
C GLU A 48 45.10 -26.48 27.44
N SER A 49 44.55 -27.62 26.99
CA SER A 49 44.70 -28.92 27.64
C SER A 49 44.81 -30.04 26.60
N GLU A 50 45.75 -30.94 26.87
CA GLU A 50 46.28 -32.05 26.09
C GLU A 50 45.27 -33.16 25.73
N ARG A 51 45.51 -33.88 24.61
CA ARG A 51 45.94 -35.30 24.64
C ARG A 51 46.12 -35.96 23.26
N ALA A 52 47.27 -36.64 23.17
CA ALA A 52 47.53 -37.98 22.63
C ALA A 52 47.59 -38.24 21.11
N ALA A 53 48.66 -38.96 20.77
CA ALA A 53 49.18 -39.28 19.46
C ALA A 53 48.61 -40.57 18.84
N GLY A 54 48.73 -40.68 17.50
CA GLY A 54 48.57 -41.91 16.72
C GLY A 54 48.77 -41.70 15.21
N HIS A 55 49.98 -41.98 14.71
CA HIS A 55 50.39 -42.19 13.30
C HIS A 55 49.60 -43.35 12.63
N ALA A 56 49.49 -43.58 11.30
CA ALA A 56 50.01 -43.03 10.04
C ALA A 56 49.24 -43.64 8.84
N GLY A 57 49.38 -43.06 7.64
CA GLY A 57 49.14 -43.69 6.31
C GLY A 57 47.93 -43.13 5.55
N ASP A 58 48.05 -42.05 4.78
CA ASP A 58 48.51 -41.96 3.37
C ASP A 58 47.34 -41.88 2.36
N SER A 59 47.54 -41.08 1.30
CA SER A 59 46.71 -40.87 0.10
C SER A 59 45.61 -39.79 0.13
N THR A 60 46.05 -38.57 -0.19
CA THR A 60 45.28 -37.40 -0.66
C THR A 60 44.34 -37.74 -1.83
N PRO A 61 43.18 -37.07 -1.92
CA PRO A 61 43.02 -36.11 -3.00
C PRO A 61 42.63 -34.73 -2.46
N GLN A 62 43.38 -33.74 -2.90
CA GLN A 62 43.33 -32.35 -2.48
C GLN A 62 42.04 -31.71 -3.01
N LEU A 63 40.97 -31.75 -2.21
CA LEU A 63 39.83 -30.86 -2.40
C LEU A 63 40.17 -29.54 -1.70
N THR A 64 40.41 -28.53 -2.52
CA THR A 64 40.57 -27.15 -2.08
C THR A 64 39.24 -26.70 -1.48
N ASP A 65 39.09 -26.83 -0.17
CA ASP A 65 38.02 -26.18 0.59
C ASP A 65 38.29 -24.67 0.60
N SER A 66 37.95 -24.02 -0.52
CA SER A 66 37.60 -22.61 -0.48
C SER A 66 36.29 -22.53 0.31
N PRO A 67 36.17 -21.66 1.34
CA PRO A 67 34.88 -21.45 1.97
C PRO A 67 33.96 -20.92 0.88
N GLU A 68 33.01 -21.74 0.43
CA GLU A 68 31.91 -21.30 -0.42
C GLU A 68 31.28 -20.12 0.30
N SER A 69 31.59 -18.92 -0.19
CA SER A 69 31.04 -17.70 0.35
C SER A 69 29.54 -17.83 0.20
N VAL A 70 28.83 -18.05 1.31
CA VAL A 70 27.37 -18.11 1.36
C VAL A 70 26.85 -16.98 0.47
N PRO A 71 25.98 -17.26 -0.53
CA PRO A 71 25.55 -16.25 -1.46
C PRO A 71 25.01 -15.04 -0.71
N LYS A 72 25.73 -13.91 -0.79
CA LYS A 72 25.28 -12.66 -0.16
C LYS A 72 23.93 -12.32 -0.80
N MET A 73 22.86 -12.39 -0.02
CA MET A 73 21.52 -12.00 -0.45
C MET A 73 21.63 -10.59 -1.06
N LYS A 74 21.11 -10.41 -2.27
CA LYS A 74 21.06 -9.11 -2.96
C LYS A 74 19.61 -8.67 -3.07
N ARG A 75 19.42 -7.35 -3.07
CA ARG A 75 18.14 -6.74 -3.37
C ARG A 75 17.72 -7.09 -4.81
N SER A 76 16.42 -7.29 -5.01
CA SER A 76 15.82 -7.68 -6.28
C SER A 76 15.53 -6.45 -7.12
N PHE A 77 16.22 -6.32 -8.25
CA PHE A 77 15.93 -5.26 -9.22
C PHE A 77 14.51 -5.36 -9.78
N TYR A 78 13.99 -6.59 -9.96
CA TYR A 78 12.61 -6.79 -10.41
C TYR A 78 11.59 -6.21 -9.42
N ALA A 79 11.75 -6.50 -8.12
CA ALA A 79 10.88 -5.98 -7.07
C ALA A 79 10.96 -4.45 -6.98
N ALA A 80 12.18 -3.91 -6.99
CA ALA A 80 12.42 -2.48 -6.94
C ALA A 80 11.75 -1.76 -8.12
N ARG A 81 11.89 -2.30 -9.34
CA ARG A 81 11.29 -1.74 -10.56
C ARG A 81 9.76 -1.84 -10.57
N ASP A 82 9.18 -2.96 -10.16
CA ASP A 82 7.72 -3.12 -10.05
C ASP A 82 7.12 -2.06 -9.12
N LEU A 83 7.67 -1.95 -7.92
CA LEU A 83 7.14 -1.03 -6.92
C LEU A 83 7.48 0.43 -7.23
N TYR A 84 8.56 0.69 -7.99
CA TYR A 84 8.77 2.00 -8.59
C TYR A 84 7.64 2.36 -9.55
N LYS A 85 7.27 1.48 -10.49
CA LYS A 85 6.17 1.72 -11.44
C LYS A 85 4.85 1.99 -10.71
N TYR A 86 4.57 1.20 -9.68
CA TYR A 86 3.42 1.40 -8.80
C TYR A 86 3.40 2.78 -8.12
N ARG A 87 4.50 3.16 -7.46
CA ARG A 87 4.59 4.44 -6.74
C ARG A 87 4.52 5.66 -7.66
N HIS A 88 4.92 5.52 -8.92
CA HIS A 88 4.87 6.57 -9.95
C HIS A 88 3.61 6.50 -10.81
N SER A 89 2.57 5.83 -10.32
CA SER A 89 1.26 5.79 -10.95
C SER A 89 1.27 5.29 -12.40
N TYR A 90 2.12 4.32 -12.72
CA TYR A 90 2.15 3.65 -14.02
C TYR A 90 2.18 4.66 -15.18
N PRO A 91 3.34 5.29 -15.45
CA PRO A 91 3.47 6.39 -16.42
C PRO A 91 3.09 6.03 -17.87
N ASN A 92 2.86 4.74 -18.15
CA ASN A 92 2.35 4.27 -19.43
C ASN A 92 0.86 4.64 -19.55
N PHE A 93 0.58 5.66 -20.35
CA PHE A 93 -0.78 6.10 -20.65
C PHE A 93 -1.61 4.96 -21.24
N ARG A 94 -2.75 4.66 -20.62
CA ARG A 94 -3.79 3.83 -21.21
C ARG A 94 -4.97 4.71 -21.61
N ARG A 95 -5.59 4.37 -22.74
CA ARG A 95 -6.76 5.10 -23.25
C ARG A 95 -7.85 5.13 -22.19
N SER A 96 -8.47 6.30 -22.02
CA SER A 96 -9.69 6.45 -21.23
C SER A 96 -10.77 5.52 -21.79
N ARG A 97 -11.63 5.01 -20.91
CA ARG A 97 -12.70 4.05 -21.21
C ARG A 97 -14.03 4.68 -20.87
N GLN A 98 -15.09 4.26 -21.54
CA GLN A 98 -16.44 4.70 -21.18
C GLN A 98 -16.91 4.01 -19.89
N PRO A 99 -17.82 4.62 -19.11
CA PRO A 99 -18.26 4.05 -17.83
C PRO A 99 -18.87 2.64 -17.93
N ASN A 100 -19.50 2.30 -19.06
CA ASN A 100 -20.03 0.95 -19.32
C ASN A 100 -18.94 -0.13 -19.47
N GLU A 101 -17.68 0.27 -19.72
CA GLU A 101 -16.50 -0.59 -19.84
C GLU A 101 -15.73 -0.76 -18.52
N TYR A 102 -16.12 -0.06 -17.45
CA TYR A 102 -15.51 -0.17 -16.11
C TYR A 102 -15.88 -1.50 -15.45
N ARG A 103 -15.23 -2.57 -15.90
CA ARG A 103 -15.51 -3.94 -15.46
C ARG A 103 -15.32 -4.14 -13.97
N ASN A 104 -14.25 -3.58 -13.39
CA ASN A 104 -14.00 -3.75 -11.96
C ASN A 104 -15.08 -3.04 -11.16
N LEU A 105 -15.42 -1.80 -11.52
CA LEU A 105 -16.52 -1.08 -10.87
C LEU A 105 -17.85 -1.82 -11.02
N ARG A 106 -18.17 -2.32 -12.22
CA ARG A 106 -19.41 -3.07 -12.45
C ARG A 106 -19.47 -4.36 -11.63
N PHE A 107 -18.35 -5.06 -11.47
CA PHE A 107 -18.24 -6.22 -10.58
C PHE A 107 -18.51 -5.80 -9.13
N TYR A 108 -17.90 -4.71 -8.68
CA TYR A 108 -18.13 -4.12 -7.35
C TYR A 108 -19.54 -3.58 -7.13
N LEU A 109 -20.26 -3.23 -8.19
CA LEU A 109 -21.68 -2.89 -8.18
C LEU A 109 -22.59 -4.12 -8.28
N ASN A 110 -22.03 -5.33 -8.26
CA ASN A 110 -22.74 -6.60 -8.41
C ASN A 110 -23.49 -6.72 -9.76
N LYS A 111 -23.10 -5.94 -10.78
CA LYS A 111 -23.75 -5.93 -12.11
C LYS A 111 -23.22 -6.99 -13.05
N ILE A 112 -22.00 -7.47 -12.81
CA ILE A 112 -21.37 -8.55 -13.57
C ILE A 112 -20.70 -9.53 -12.59
N PRO A 113 -20.67 -10.83 -12.91
CA PRO A 113 -19.90 -11.79 -12.15
C PRO A 113 -18.40 -11.68 -12.49
N LEU A 114 -17.56 -12.26 -11.63
CA LEU A 114 -16.17 -12.55 -11.98
C LEU A 114 -16.13 -13.63 -13.06
N VAL A 115 -15.14 -13.52 -13.95
CA VAL A 115 -14.93 -14.46 -15.06
C VAL A 115 -13.58 -15.15 -14.85
N PRO A 116 -13.48 -16.47 -15.10
CA PRO A 116 -14.46 -17.35 -15.74
C PRO A 116 -15.56 -17.95 -14.85
N ASP A 117 -15.44 -17.87 -13.52
CA ASP A 117 -16.25 -18.72 -12.62
C ASP A 117 -17.73 -18.33 -12.49
N GLY A 118 -18.13 -17.14 -12.97
CA GLY A 118 -19.54 -16.72 -12.94
C GLY A 118 -20.04 -16.27 -11.56
N ILE A 119 -19.14 -15.94 -10.63
CA ILE A 119 -19.46 -15.67 -9.22
C ILE A 119 -19.56 -14.16 -8.97
N TYR A 120 -20.66 -13.74 -8.35
CA TYR A 120 -20.91 -12.34 -7.98
C TYR A 120 -20.17 -11.95 -6.70
N ILE A 121 -19.81 -10.67 -6.57
CA ILE A 121 -19.08 -10.18 -5.39
C ILE A 121 -19.86 -10.42 -4.09
N GLU A 122 -21.19 -10.28 -4.12
CA GLU A 122 -22.01 -10.53 -2.93
C GLU A 122 -21.93 -11.99 -2.47
N GLU A 123 -21.85 -12.93 -3.40
CA GLU A 123 -21.70 -14.34 -3.07
C GLU A 123 -20.35 -14.59 -2.39
N ILE A 124 -19.27 -14.01 -2.90
CA ILE A 124 -17.94 -14.13 -2.28
C ILE A 124 -17.98 -13.58 -0.85
N LEU A 125 -18.52 -12.37 -0.67
CA LEU A 125 -18.53 -11.67 0.61
C LEU A 125 -19.45 -12.31 1.65
N SER A 126 -20.53 -12.98 1.23
CA SER A 126 -21.50 -13.59 2.13
C SER A 126 -21.25 -15.07 2.40
N LYS A 127 -20.85 -15.85 1.37
CA LYS A 127 -20.76 -17.32 1.47
C LYS A 127 -19.35 -17.84 1.72
N TRP A 128 -18.30 -17.09 1.43
CA TRP A 128 -16.92 -17.60 1.52
C TRP A 128 -16.21 -17.21 2.82
N ARG A 129 -16.87 -16.41 3.67
CA ARG A 129 -16.33 -16.09 5.00
C ARG A 129 -16.20 -17.36 5.82
N GLY A 130 -15.00 -17.64 6.31
CA GLY A 130 -14.68 -18.87 7.05
C GLY A 130 -14.42 -20.10 6.17
N ASP A 131 -14.65 -20.03 4.86
CA ASP A 131 -14.32 -21.10 3.91
C ASP A 131 -12.91 -20.89 3.34
N TYR A 132 -11.92 -21.21 4.17
CA TYR A 132 -10.52 -20.93 3.86
C TYR A 132 -9.96 -21.82 2.75
N ASP A 133 -10.45 -23.06 2.62
CA ASP A 133 -10.05 -23.95 1.52
C ASP A 133 -10.45 -23.37 0.17
N LYS A 134 -11.66 -22.81 0.07
CA LYS A 134 -12.13 -22.15 -1.15
C LYS A 134 -11.32 -20.90 -1.49
N LEU A 135 -10.95 -20.11 -0.48
CA LEU A 135 -10.11 -18.93 -0.66
C LEU A 135 -8.66 -19.28 -1.05
N GLU A 136 -8.14 -20.43 -0.60
CA GLU A 136 -6.79 -20.86 -0.94
C GLU A 136 -6.70 -21.34 -2.39
N HIS A 137 -7.57 -22.26 -2.79
CA HIS A 137 -7.48 -22.96 -4.08
C HIS A 137 -8.02 -22.17 -5.27
N ASN A 138 -8.95 -21.23 -5.07
CA ASN A 138 -9.40 -20.35 -6.16
C ASN A 138 -8.42 -19.18 -6.33
N HIS A 139 -7.83 -19.04 -7.52
CA HIS A 139 -6.88 -17.95 -7.81
C HIS A 139 -7.47 -16.83 -8.67
N THR A 140 -8.68 -16.99 -9.22
CA THR A 140 -9.28 -16.03 -10.16
C THR A 140 -9.83 -14.81 -9.44
N TYR A 141 -10.40 -15.01 -8.24
CA TYR A 141 -11.12 -13.96 -7.50
C TYR A 141 -10.20 -12.83 -7.04
N ILE A 142 -8.94 -13.12 -6.69
CA ILE A 142 -8.04 -12.14 -6.06
C ILE A 142 -7.81 -10.94 -6.98
N GLN A 143 -7.86 -11.18 -8.29
CA GLN A 143 -7.64 -10.13 -9.27
C GLN A 143 -8.82 -9.19 -9.44
N TRP A 144 -10.02 -9.72 -9.27
CA TRP A 144 -11.28 -8.99 -9.27
C TRP A 144 -11.52 -8.26 -7.95
N LEU A 145 -11.21 -8.90 -6.81
CA LEU A 145 -11.32 -8.26 -5.50
C LEU A 145 -10.27 -7.15 -5.32
N PHE A 146 -9.04 -7.34 -5.80
CA PHE A 146 -7.99 -6.32 -5.63
C PHE A 146 -7.45 -5.92 -7.00
N PRO A 147 -8.21 -5.14 -7.78
CA PRO A 147 -7.82 -4.75 -9.12
C PRO A 147 -6.65 -3.76 -9.07
N LEU A 148 -5.81 -3.78 -10.12
CA LEU A 148 -4.61 -2.94 -10.27
C LEU A 148 -4.55 -2.37 -11.69
N ARG A 149 -3.67 -1.38 -11.91
CA ARG A 149 -3.34 -0.84 -13.24
C ARG A 149 -2.27 -1.66 -13.98
N GLU A 150 -2.12 -2.92 -13.62
CA GLU A 150 -1.20 -3.87 -14.22
C GLU A 150 -1.92 -5.19 -14.47
N GLN A 151 -1.60 -5.82 -15.61
CA GLN A 151 -2.21 -7.09 -15.98
C GLN A 151 -1.76 -8.17 -14.99
N GLY A 152 -2.72 -8.85 -14.39
CA GLY A 152 -2.46 -10.08 -13.65
C GLY A 152 -2.58 -11.32 -14.54
N LEU A 153 -2.42 -12.49 -13.93
CA LEU A 153 -2.59 -13.79 -14.60
C LEU A 153 -4.03 -14.06 -15.12
N ASN A 154 -5.05 -13.38 -14.60
CA ASN A 154 -6.43 -13.49 -15.08
C ASN A 154 -6.67 -12.40 -16.13
N PHE A 155 -6.62 -12.79 -17.40
CA PHE A 155 -6.85 -11.88 -18.54
C PHE A 155 -8.25 -11.26 -18.57
N TYR A 156 -9.22 -11.84 -17.85
CA TYR A 156 -10.58 -11.31 -17.76
C TYR A 156 -10.72 -10.17 -16.75
N ALA A 157 -9.84 -10.11 -15.75
CA ALA A 157 -9.77 -8.99 -14.82
C ALA A 157 -9.03 -7.83 -15.51
N HIS A 158 -9.80 -6.89 -16.05
CA HIS A 158 -9.22 -5.74 -16.74
C HIS A 158 -8.44 -4.85 -15.79
N GLU A 159 -7.33 -4.32 -16.28
CA GLU A 159 -6.59 -3.31 -15.56
C GLU A 159 -7.43 -2.07 -15.29
N LEU A 160 -7.26 -1.48 -14.11
CA LEU A 160 -7.88 -0.22 -13.74
C LEU A 160 -7.42 0.90 -14.67
N THR A 161 -8.31 1.85 -14.91
CA THR A 161 -7.96 3.16 -15.48
C THR A 161 -8.06 4.23 -14.41
N GLN A 162 -7.44 5.39 -14.65
CA GLN A 162 -7.52 6.50 -13.70
C GLN A 162 -8.97 7.00 -13.50
N ASP A 163 -9.76 6.97 -14.56
CA ASP A 163 -11.17 7.39 -14.52
C ASP A 163 -12.05 6.36 -13.81
N GLU A 164 -11.80 5.07 -14.01
CA GLU A 164 -12.46 4.00 -13.24
C GLU A 164 -12.14 4.09 -11.75
N ILE A 165 -10.89 4.40 -11.38
CA ILE A 165 -10.48 4.60 -9.99
C ILE A 165 -11.23 5.78 -9.37
N LYS A 166 -11.33 6.92 -10.07
CA LYS A 166 -12.08 8.09 -9.57
C LYS A 166 -13.55 7.75 -9.33
N GLU A 167 -14.19 7.06 -10.26
CA GLU A 167 -15.60 6.66 -10.14
C GLU A 167 -15.80 5.62 -9.03
N PHE A 168 -14.85 4.69 -8.87
CA PHE A 168 -14.85 3.77 -7.76
C PHE A 168 -14.79 4.50 -6.42
N GLN A 169 -13.89 5.48 -6.31
CA GLN A 169 -13.72 6.31 -5.13
C GLN A 169 -14.87 7.31 -4.90
N SER A 170 -15.76 7.55 -5.87
CA SER A 170 -16.99 8.31 -5.64
C SER A 170 -18.18 7.40 -5.25
N THR A 171 -18.10 6.10 -5.53
CA THR A 171 -19.18 5.14 -5.32
C THR A 171 -19.17 4.53 -3.91
N ARG A 172 -20.13 4.92 -3.06
CA ARG A 172 -20.28 4.42 -1.67
C ARG A 172 -20.34 2.89 -1.59
N GLU A 173 -21.11 2.28 -2.47
CA GLU A 173 -21.34 0.84 -2.44
C GLU A 173 -20.09 0.03 -2.84
N ALA A 174 -19.32 0.53 -3.82
CA ALA A 174 -18.06 -0.08 -4.23
C ALA A 174 -17.03 -0.04 -3.09
N LYS A 175 -16.90 1.10 -2.40
CA LYS A 175 -16.07 1.24 -1.19
C LYS A 175 -16.47 0.27 -0.08
N ARG A 176 -17.77 0.15 0.19
CA ARG A 176 -18.30 -0.76 1.22
C ARG A 176 -17.90 -2.20 0.92
N ARG A 177 -18.12 -2.67 -0.31
CA ARG A 177 -17.74 -4.03 -0.72
C ARG A 177 -16.22 -4.23 -0.78
N PHE A 178 -15.44 -3.19 -1.09
CA PHE A 178 -13.97 -3.25 -1.07
C PHE A 178 -13.43 -3.47 0.35
N LEU A 179 -13.95 -2.73 1.33
CA LEU A 179 -13.60 -2.93 2.73
C LEU A 179 -14.04 -4.29 3.27
N ALA A 180 -15.20 -4.79 2.82
CA ALA A 180 -15.64 -6.14 3.13
C ALA A 180 -14.70 -7.21 2.54
N ALA A 181 -14.25 -7.04 1.29
CA ALA A 181 -13.27 -7.92 0.65
C ALA A 181 -11.91 -7.87 1.37
N TYR A 182 -11.46 -6.69 1.78
CA TYR A 182 -10.24 -6.53 2.58
C TYR A 182 -10.36 -7.27 3.92
N SER A 183 -11.48 -7.09 4.63
CA SER A 183 -11.73 -7.76 5.90
C SER A 183 -11.83 -9.28 5.76
N LEU A 184 -12.42 -9.77 4.66
CA LEU A 184 -12.46 -11.20 4.32
C LEU A 184 -11.05 -11.76 4.14
N MET A 185 -10.18 -11.07 3.40
CA MET A 185 -8.80 -11.51 3.19
C MET A 185 -7.95 -11.42 4.44
N LEU A 186 -8.13 -10.39 5.28
CA LEU A 186 -7.44 -10.32 6.56
C LEU A 186 -7.79 -11.53 7.43
N ASP A 187 -9.08 -11.85 7.55
CA ASP A 187 -9.57 -13.01 8.33
C ASP A 187 -8.95 -14.32 7.83
N PHE A 188 -8.88 -14.50 6.50
CA PHE A 188 -8.21 -15.62 5.86
C PHE A 188 -6.72 -15.72 6.22
N TYR A 189 -6.04 -14.60 6.47
CA TYR A 189 -4.65 -14.57 6.92
C TYR A 189 -4.49 -14.63 8.44
N GLY A 190 -5.57 -14.77 9.22
CA GLY A 190 -5.50 -14.75 10.69
C GLY A 190 -5.37 -13.36 11.29
N VAL A 191 -5.79 -12.32 10.56
CA VAL A 191 -5.71 -10.91 10.94
C VAL A 191 -7.12 -10.33 10.99
N LYS A 192 -7.39 -9.40 11.91
CA LYS A 192 -8.66 -8.67 11.97
C LYS A 192 -8.43 -7.17 11.81
N LEU A 193 -9.33 -6.52 11.08
CA LEU A 193 -9.41 -5.05 10.99
C LEU A 193 -10.09 -4.52 12.25
N LEU A 194 -9.51 -3.51 12.88
CA LEU A 194 -10.01 -2.93 14.13
C LEU A 194 -10.84 -1.68 13.90
N ASP A 195 -10.43 -0.84 12.95
CA ASP A 195 -11.04 0.47 12.75
C ASP A 195 -10.92 0.99 11.30
N LYS A 196 -11.50 2.17 11.08
CA LYS A 196 -11.44 2.90 9.80
C LYS A 196 -10.07 3.52 9.51
N SER A 197 -9.16 3.54 10.46
CA SER A 197 -7.78 4.02 10.26
C SER A 197 -6.89 2.94 9.66
N GLY A 198 -7.40 1.70 9.60
CA GLY A 198 -6.69 0.56 9.04
C GLY A 198 -5.86 -0.20 10.07
N ASN A 199 -6.06 0.04 11.37
CA ASN A 199 -5.36 -0.71 12.41
C ASN A 199 -5.80 -2.17 12.41
N VAL A 200 -4.86 -3.07 12.69
CA VAL A 200 -5.09 -4.52 12.64
C VAL A 200 -4.56 -5.21 13.89
N ALA A 201 -5.09 -6.39 14.19
CA ALA A 201 -4.57 -7.29 15.22
C ALA A 201 -4.71 -8.75 14.78
N ARG A 202 -4.17 -9.67 15.58
CA ARG A 202 -4.44 -11.11 15.42
C ARG A 202 -5.95 -11.39 15.52
N ALA A 203 -6.46 -12.20 14.59
CA ALA A 203 -7.81 -12.75 14.66
C ALA A 203 -7.87 -13.92 15.67
N PRO A 204 -9.06 -14.35 16.14
CA PRO A 204 -9.17 -15.46 17.09
C PRO A 204 -8.53 -16.78 16.64
N ASN A 205 -8.46 -17.01 15.33
CA ASN A 205 -7.91 -18.20 14.68
C ASN A 205 -6.47 -18.02 14.18
N TRP A 206 -5.74 -16.99 14.63
CA TRP A 206 -4.46 -16.60 14.05
C TRP A 206 -3.42 -17.72 14.00
N GLN A 207 -3.37 -18.62 14.99
CA GLN A 207 -2.34 -19.66 15.08
C GLN A 207 -2.32 -20.55 13.84
N GLU A 208 -3.47 -21.15 13.52
CA GLU A 208 -3.64 -22.02 12.36
C GLU A 208 -3.40 -21.26 11.06
N ARG A 209 -3.94 -20.04 10.96
CA ARG A 209 -3.83 -19.24 9.73
C ARG A 209 -2.40 -18.76 9.48
N PHE A 210 -1.62 -18.46 10.52
CA PHE A 210 -0.21 -18.06 10.38
C PHE A 210 0.67 -19.24 10.00
N GLN A 211 0.41 -20.43 10.56
CA GLN A 211 1.07 -21.65 10.14
C GLN A 211 0.87 -21.88 8.63
N HIS A 212 -0.39 -21.86 8.19
CA HIS A 212 -0.71 -21.98 6.77
C HIS A 212 -0.05 -20.88 5.92
N LEU A 213 -0.05 -19.62 6.38
CA LEU A 213 0.57 -18.52 5.65
C LEU A 213 2.08 -18.68 5.49
N ASN A 214 2.78 -19.27 6.47
CA ASN A 214 4.22 -19.57 6.36
C ASN A 214 4.53 -20.62 5.29
N GLU A 215 3.59 -21.53 5.00
CA GLU A 215 3.74 -22.63 4.05
C GLU A 215 3.27 -22.23 2.63
N SER A 216 2.31 -21.31 2.52
CA SER A 216 1.71 -20.91 1.24
C SER A 216 2.27 -19.60 0.66
N HIS A 217 3.49 -19.63 0.12
CA HIS A 217 4.20 -18.42 -0.36
C HIS A 217 3.48 -17.61 -1.47
N HIS A 218 2.59 -18.22 -2.24
CA HIS A 218 1.81 -17.49 -3.25
C HIS A 218 0.88 -16.44 -2.60
N ASN A 219 0.51 -16.63 -1.33
CA ASN A 219 -0.24 -15.63 -0.56
C ASN A 219 0.56 -14.35 -0.32
N TYR A 220 1.90 -14.39 -0.36
CA TYR A 220 2.71 -13.17 -0.26
C TYR A 220 2.54 -12.28 -1.51
N LEU A 221 2.35 -12.90 -2.68
CA LEU A 221 2.00 -12.19 -3.91
C LEU A 221 0.57 -11.63 -3.84
N ARG A 222 -0.38 -12.40 -3.29
CA ARG A 222 -1.76 -11.90 -3.03
C ARG A 222 -1.75 -10.70 -2.08
N ILE A 223 -0.98 -10.74 -0.98
CA ILE A 223 -0.82 -9.61 -0.03
C ILE A 223 -0.22 -8.39 -0.73
N THR A 224 0.82 -8.58 -1.54
CA THR A 224 1.40 -7.46 -2.33
C THR A 224 0.34 -6.81 -3.23
N ARG A 225 -0.50 -7.62 -3.90
CA ARG A 225 -1.60 -7.13 -4.72
C ARG A 225 -2.64 -6.35 -3.90
N ILE A 226 -3.04 -6.89 -2.74
CA ILE A 226 -3.96 -6.22 -1.81
C ILE A 226 -3.40 -4.86 -1.40
N LEU A 227 -2.14 -4.81 -0.96
CA LEU A 227 -1.46 -3.56 -0.59
C LEU A 227 -1.46 -2.57 -1.75
N LYS A 228 -1.04 -2.98 -2.96
CA LYS A 228 -1.07 -2.09 -4.13
C LYS A 228 -2.48 -1.56 -4.40
N SER A 229 -3.50 -2.42 -4.33
CA SER A 229 -4.90 -2.07 -4.59
C SER A 229 -5.47 -1.12 -3.54
N LEU A 230 -5.15 -1.31 -2.25
CA LEU A 230 -5.48 -0.34 -1.19
C LEU A 230 -5.01 1.07 -1.55
N GLY A 231 -3.78 1.21 -2.04
CA GLY A 231 -3.28 2.52 -2.44
C GLY A 231 -3.88 3.06 -3.75
N GLU A 232 -4.27 2.21 -4.70
CA GLU A 232 -4.98 2.64 -5.92
C GLU A 232 -6.38 3.17 -5.60
N LEU A 233 -7.08 2.52 -4.66
CA LEU A 233 -8.49 2.79 -4.36
C LEU A 233 -8.70 3.72 -3.15
N GLY A 234 -7.66 4.44 -2.72
CA GLY A 234 -7.76 5.54 -1.76
C GLY A 234 -7.56 5.17 -0.29
N TYR A 235 -7.09 3.96 0.00
CA TYR A 235 -6.87 3.42 1.35
C TYR A 235 -5.37 3.31 1.69
N GLU A 236 -4.56 4.30 1.29
CA GLU A 236 -3.10 4.31 1.53
C GLU A 236 -2.76 4.18 3.02
N ALA A 237 -3.57 4.78 3.90
CA ALA A 237 -3.39 4.73 5.36
C ALA A 237 -3.45 3.30 5.93
N PHE A 238 -4.15 2.37 5.27
CA PHE A 238 -4.37 1.01 5.77
C PHE A 238 -3.13 0.12 5.60
N LYS A 239 -2.22 0.51 4.71
CA LYS A 239 -1.02 -0.28 4.42
C LYS A 239 -0.04 -0.30 5.58
N ALA A 240 0.28 0.87 6.15
CA ALA A 240 1.35 0.98 7.12
C ALA A 240 1.07 0.16 8.40
N PRO A 241 -0.15 0.17 8.99
CA PRO A 241 -0.48 -0.70 10.11
C PRO A 241 -0.33 -2.19 9.76
N LEU A 242 -0.81 -2.63 8.59
CA LEU A 242 -0.70 -4.03 8.17
C LEU A 242 0.76 -4.46 7.96
N VAL A 243 1.57 -3.63 7.30
CA VAL A 243 3.00 -3.92 7.09
C VAL A 243 3.74 -3.93 8.43
N ARG A 244 3.42 -3.00 9.33
CA ARG A 244 4.01 -2.93 10.68
C ARG A 244 3.67 -4.18 11.50
N PHE A 245 2.44 -4.66 11.40
CA PHE A 245 1.97 -5.89 12.03
C PHE A 245 2.78 -7.09 11.53
N PHE A 246 2.90 -7.28 10.22
CA PHE A 246 3.70 -8.38 9.67
C PHE A 246 5.19 -8.28 10.03
N LEU A 247 5.77 -7.08 10.10
CA LEU A 247 7.14 -6.90 10.60
C LEU A 247 7.28 -7.38 12.05
N GLU A 248 6.30 -7.11 12.90
CA GLU A 248 6.34 -7.52 14.31
C GLU A 248 6.19 -9.03 14.47
N GLU A 249 5.21 -9.64 13.81
CA GLU A 249 4.99 -11.09 13.80
C GLU A 249 6.19 -11.86 13.24
N SER A 250 6.84 -11.30 12.21
CA SER A 250 7.99 -11.93 11.57
C SER A 250 9.30 -11.76 12.36
N LEU A 251 9.62 -10.54 12.82
CA LEU A 251 10.92 -10.22 13.41
C LEU A 251 10.98 -10.36 14.93
N CYS A 252 9.85 -10.20 15.63
CA CYS A 252 9.82 -10.16 17.10
C CYS A 252 9.22 -11.44 17.69
N HIS A 253 8.08 -11.87 17.14
CA HIS A 253 7.36 -13.04 17.65
C HIS A 253 7.74 -14.34 16.95
N SER A 254 8.43 -14.26 15.80
CA SER A 254 8.83 -15.40 14.96
C SER A 254 7.66 -16.33 14.57
N THR A 255 6.44 -15.79 14.52
CA THR A 255 5.21 -16.50 14.14
C THR A 255 5.03 -16.51 12.62
N LEU A 256 5.64 -15.55 11.92
CA LEU A 256 5.59 -15.39 10.45
C LEU A 256 6.99 -15.19 9.86
N SER A 257 7.95 -16.07 10.20
CA SER A 257 9.35 -15.95 9.78
C SER A 257 9.53 -16.03 8.26
N ASN A 258 8.74 -16.86 7.56
CA ASN A 258 8.97 -17.15 6.15
C ASN A 258 8.61 -15.99 5.21
N MET A 259 7.83 -15.01 5.67
CA MET A 259 7.48 -13.83 4.90
C MET A 259 8.44 -12.64 5.08
N GLN A 260 9.47 -12.77 5.94
CA GLN A 260 10.40 -11.69 6.27
C GLN A 260 10.98 -11.00 5.02
N HIS A 261 11.43 -11.80 4.05
CA HIS A 261 11.96 -11.29 2.79
C HIS A 261 10.89 -10.53 1.99
N SER A 262 9.68 -11.07 1.85
CA SER A 262 8.59 -10.42 1.13
C SER A 262 8.17 -9.10 1.78
N ILE A 263 8.17 -9.03 3.12
CA ILE A 263 7.83 -7.79 3.83
C ILE A 263 8.83 -6.69 3.49
N LEU A 264 10.13 -6.99 3.58
CA LEU A 264 11.20 -6.01 3.40
C LEU A 264 11.45 -5.68 1.94
N GLU A 265 11.31 -6.65 1.04
CA GLU A 265 11.58 -6.46 -0.39
C GLU A 265 10.37 -5.89 -1.15
N TYR A 266 9.15 -6.24 -0.73
CA TYR A 266 7.93 -5.84 -1.42
C TYR A 266 7.02 -4.97 -0.54
N PHE A 267 6.58 -5.45 0.63
CA PHE A 267 5.42 -4.86 1.30
C PHE A 267 5.68 -3.43 1.77
N VAL A 268 6.85 -3.18 2.39
CA VAL A 268 7.28 -1.83 2.77
C VAL A 268 7.29 -0.88 1.57
N TYR A 269 7.75 -1.36 0.42
CA TYR A 269 7.88 -0.57 -0.79
C TYR A 269 6.56 -0.33 -1.52
N THR A 270 5.46 -0.97 -1.11
CA THR A 270 4.12 -0.57 -1.56
C THR A 270 3.70 0.79 -1.00
N ILE A 271 4.33 1.28 0.07
CA ILE A 271 3.96 2.57 0.69
C ILE A 271 4.55 3.71 -0.14
N ARG A 272 3.73 4.70 -0.50
CA ARG A 272 4.17 5.81 -1.37
C ARG A 272 5.04 6.84 -0.65
N LEU A 273 4.69 7.20 0.59
CA LEU A 273 5.40 8.23 1.35
C LEU A 273 6.78 7.72 1.82
N PRO A 274 7.90 8.35 1.40
CA PRO A 274 9.25 7.92 1.81
C PRO A 274 9.46 7.92 3.33
N ALA A 275 8.93 8.93 4.04
CA ALA A 275 9.04 9.02 5.50
C ALA A 275 8.43 7.81 6.22
N THR A 276 7.28 7.32 5.74
CA THR A 276 6.65 6.11 6.30
C THR A 276 7.49 4.86 6.03
N ARG A 277 8.06 4.73 4.82
CA ARG A 277 8.99 3.62 4.51
C ARG A 277 10.20 3.64 5.44
N ARG A 278 10.83 4.80 5.64
CA ARG A 278 11.96 4.95 6.58
C ARG A 278 11.61 4.51 7.99
N ARG A 279 10.45 4.92 8.52
CA ARG A 279 10.00 4.49 9.87
C ARG A 279 9.90 2.96 9.98
N LEU A 280 9.32 2.31 8.98
CA LEU A 280 9.19 0.84 8.96
C LEU A 280 10.56 0.14 8.79
N LEU A 281 11.44 0.66 7.95
CA LEU A 281 12.78 0.10 7.74
C LEU A 281 13.69 0.29 8.95
N ARG A 282 13.59 1.43 9.66
CA ARG A 282 14.31 1.64 10.94
C ARG A 282 13.81 0.68 12.00
N TYR A 283 12.49 0.51 12.11
CA TYR A 283 11.93 -0.53 12.98
C TYR A 283 12.48 -1.91 12.62
N ALA A 284 12.40 -2.30 11.34
CA ALA A 284 12.91 -3.59 10.90
C ALA A 284 14.39 -3.78 11.26
N ARG A 285 15.23 -2.77 11.02
CA ARG A 285 16.67 -2.80 11.33
C ARG A 285 16.95 -3.07 12.81
N GLN A 286 16.17 -2.51 13.72
CA GLN A 286 16.34 -2.72 15.18
C GLN A 286 16.11 -4.18 15.57
N HIS A 287 15.15 -4.85 14.94
CA HIS A 287 14.72 -6.20 15.29
C HIS A 287 15.29 -7.31 14.38
N TYR A 288 15.84 -6.97 13.21
CA TYR A 288 16.39 -7.94 12.27
C TYR A 288 17.64 -8.64 12.82
N ARG A 289 17.72 -9.97 12.68
CA ARG A 289 18.88 -10.76 13.09
C ARG A 289 19.38 -11.66 11.95
N PRO A 290 20.70 -11.72 11.71
CA PRO A 290 21.75 -10.91 12.33
C PRO A 290 21.75 -9.46 11.79
N ALA A 291 22.08 -8.47 12.64
CA ALA A 291 21.95 -7.05 12.31
C ALA A 291 22.79 -6.61 11.10
N HIS A 292 23.97 -7.22 10.90
CA HIS A 292 24.87 -6.90 9.78
C HIS A 292 24.35 -7.36 8.42
N ALA A 293 23.37 -8.27 8.38
CA ALA A 293 22.77 -8.77 7.14
C ALA A 293 21.60 -7.91 6.64
N PHE A 294 21.27 -6.82 7.33
CA PHE A 294 20.18 -5.94 6.94
C PHE A 294 20.54 -5.08 5.71
N LEU A 295 19.86 -5.30 4.59
CA LEU A 295 20.18 -4.70 3.28
C LEU A 295 19.39 -3.44 2.93
N TRP A 296 18.34 -3.13 3.68
CA TRP A 296 17.35 -2.10 3.35
C TRP A 296 17.60 -0.77 4.08
N GLY A 297 18.81 -0.58 4.61
CA GLY A 297 19.22 0.64 5.29
C GLY A 297 19.53 1.80 4.33
N PRO A 298 19.87 2.98 4.86
CA PRO A 298 20.38 4.08 4.05
C PRO A 298 21.64 3.63 3.30
N PRO A 299 21.83 4.07 2.05
CA PRO A 299 23.04 3.75 1.30
C PRO A 299 24.27 4.28 2.07
N PRO A 300 25.40 3.57 2.04
CA PRO A 300 26.61 4.04 2.69
C PRO A 300 27.00 5.40 2.13
N LYS A 301 27.28 6.37 3.01
CA LYS A 301 27.81 7.67 2.60
C LYS A 301 29.08 7.41 1.79
N LYS A 302 29.10 7.79 0.50
CA LYS A 302 30.33 7.82 -0.27
C LYS A 302 31.28 8.76 0.48
N ARG A 303 32.32 8.21 1.13
CA ARG A 303 33.40 9.02 1.68
C ARG A 303 33.93 9.83 0.51
N GLY A 304 33.69 11.14 0.53
CA GLY A 304 34.26 12.04 -0.45
C GLY A 304 35.76 11.78 -0.48
N GLY A 305 36.30 11.48 -1.66
CA GLY A 305 37.73 11.37 -1.86
C GLY A 305 38.37 12.71 -1.56
N GLY A 306 38.81 12.88 -0.31
CA GLY A 306 39.62 13.99 0.13
C GLY A 306 40.90 13.45 0.72
N ALA A 307 41.96 13.37 -0.09
CA ALA A 307 43.35 13.62 0.29
C ALA A 307 44.31 13.29 -0.87
N GLY A 308 45.18 14.26 -1.21
CA GLY A 308 46.35 14.12 -2.10
C GLY A 308 46.47 15.28 -3.11
N ALA A 309 46.73 16.53 -2.70
CA ALA A 309 48.06 17.13 -2.41
C ALA A 309 48.70 17.84 -3.63
N GLY A 310 48.95 19.16 -3.51
CA GLY A 310 50.04 19.86 -4.22
C GLY A 310 49.77 21.26 -4.79
N GLY A 311 50.12 22.32 -4.04
CA GLY A 311 50.50 23.69 -4.48
C GLY A 311 49.42 24.56 -5.18
N SER A 312 49.33 25.88 -5.03
CA SER A 312 50.29 26.91 -4.62
C SER A 312 49.53 28.19 -4.23
N VAL A 313 50.21 29.00 -3.41
CA VAL A 313 49.90 30.31 -2.83
C VAL A 313 49.25 31.35 -3.76
N GLY A 314 48.39 32.18 -3.17
CA GLY A 314 47.94 33.46 -3.73
C GLY A 314 47.13 34.27 -2.72
N ALA A 315 47.81 35.18 -2.02
CA ALA A 315 47.26 36.07 -1.01
C ALA A 315 46.22 37.07 -1.57
N GLY A 316 45.22 37.42 -0.76
CA GLY A 316 44.21 38.42 -1.10
C GLY A 316 43.31 38.74 0.08
N SER A 317 43.84 39.48 1.04
CA SER A 317 43.09 40.14 2.12
C SER A 317 42.12 41.17 1.55
N SER A 318 40.86 41.15 2.00
CA SER A 318 40.03 42.33 2.29
C SER A 318 38.73 41.89 2.94
N GLY A 319 38.64 42.06 4.26
CA GLY A 319 37.37 41.97 4.97
C GLY A 319 36.58 43.26 4.80
N ILE A 320 35.25 43.19 4.74
CA ILE A 320 34.36 44.19 5.32
C ILE A 320 33.16 43.48 5.97
N ARG A 321 32.88 44.01 7.15
CA ARG A 321 32.02 43.63 8.26
C ARG A 321 30.53 43.82 7.93
N ALA A 322 29.68 42.94 8.44
CA ALA A 322 28.23 43.15 8.55
C ALA A 322 27.90 44.25 9.57
N PRO A 323 26.70 44.84 9.50
CA PRO A 323 25.95 45.05 10.73
C PRO A 323 24.48 44.63 10.62
N ALA A 324 23.93 44.21 11.76
CA ALA A 324 22.50 44.11 12.09
C ALA A 324 22.22 45.10 13.25
N PRO A 325 21.00 45.24 13.83
CA PRO A 325 19.65 45.44 13.25
C PRO A 325 18.84 46.63 13.89
N THR A 326 17.69 47.01 13.27
CA THR A 326 16.43 47.64 13.83
C THR A 326 16.46 49.04 14.50
N PRO A 327 15.35 49.84 14.59
CA PRO A 327 13.93 49.45 14.83
C PRO A 327 12.80 50.21 14.09
N GLU A 328 11.56 49.75 14.33
CA GLU A 328 10.24 50.28 13.91
C GLU A 328 9.95 51.75 14.29
N GLN A 329 9.04 52.42 13.56
CA GLN A 329 7.75 52.89 14.11
C GLN A 329 6.76 53.45 13.06
N GLN A 330 5.61 52.79 12.99
CA GLN A 330 4.22 53.32 13.02
C GLN A 330 3.95 54.83 12.79
N ARG A 331 3.06 55.14 11.82
CA ARG A 331 1.63 55.59 11.99
C ARG A 331 1.18 56.69 11.02
N ARG A 332 -0.05 56.48 10.51
CA ARG A 332 -1.14 57.43 10.17
C ARG A 332 -0.84 58.54 9.16
N GLY A 333 -1.72 58.94 8.25
CA GLY A 333 -3.18 58.75 8.11
C GLY A 333 -3.78 60.02 7.49
N MET A 334 -5.04 59.93 7.06
CA MET A 334 -5.96 60.97 6.54
C MET A 334 -5.87 61.22 5.03
N GLU A 335 -6.85 60.79 4.23
CA GLU A 335 -8.26 61.24 4.10
C GLU A 335 -8.41 62.67 3.59
N SER A 336 -9.07 62.82 2.44
CA SER A 336 -10.26 63.68 2.25
C SER A 336 -10.65 63.74 0.76
N THR A 337 -11.73 63.08 0.31
CA THR A 337 -13.15 63.54 0.16
C THR A 337 -13.47 64.33 -1.12
N ILE A 338 -14.52 63.89 -1.86
CA ILE A 338 -15.76 64.62 -2.29
C ILE A 338 -15.75 64.83 -3.82
N SER A 339 -16.80 64.69 -4.64
CA SER A 339 -18.20 64.25 -4.55
C SER A 339 -18.86 64.27 -5.96
N THR A 340 -19.98 63.53 -6.12
CA THR A 340 -21.20 63.83 -6.94
C THR A 340 -21.08 63.97 -8.48
N SER A 341 -22.03 63.61 -9.36
CA SER A 341 -23.50 63.47 -9.29
C SER A 341 -24.08 62.66 -10.48
N ALA A 342 -25.26 62.06 -10.23
CA ALA A 342 -26.46 61.78 -11.05
C ALA A 342 -26.46 61.74 -12.61
N GLY A 343 -27.29 60.83 -13.17
CA GLY A 343 -27.94 61.01 -14.47
C GLY A 343 -28.50 59.76 -15.20
N SER A 344 -29.73 59.38 -14.88
CA SER A 344 -30.86 58.92 -15.73
C SER A 344 -30.71 58.00 -16.97
N GLY A 345 -31.60 57.00 -17.06
CA GLY A 345 -32.27 56.61 -18.33
C GLY A 345 -32.64 55.13 -18.53
N ASN A 346 -33.90 54.75 -18.24
CA ASN A 346 -34.90 54.03 -19.09
C ASN A 346 -34.44 52.94 -20.10
N ILE A 347 -35.08 51.78 -20.39
CA ILE A 347 -36.52 51.46 -20.53
C ILE A 347 -36.70 49.93 -20.91
N VAL A 348 -37.84 49.32 -20.51
CA VAL A 348 -38.64 48.20 -21.14
C VAL A 348 -38.09 46.75 -21.12
N SER A 349 -38.70 45.81 -20.35
CA SER A 349 -39.88 44.92 -20.62
C SER A 349 -39.57 43.75 -21.59
N SER A 350 -39.97 42.48 -21.42
CA SER A 350 -41.29 42.01 -20.99
C SER A 350 -41.40 40.47 -20.80
N HIS A 351 -42.40 40.09 -19.98
CA HIS A 351 -43.28 38.90 -19.99
C HIS A 351 -42.86 37.50 -19.46
N ASN A 352 -43.54 37.16 -18.35
CA ASN A 352 -43.90 35.85 -17.79
C ASN A 352 -44.76 34.98 -18.75
N ALA A 353 -44.75 33.67 -18.52
CA ALA A 353 -45.94 32.84 -18.66
C ALA A 353 -45.93 31.67 -17.64
N THR A 354 -47.00 31.59 -16.86
CA THR A 354 -47.41 30.50 -15.97
C THR A 354 -48.82 30.11 -16.41
N MET A 355 -49.13 28.81 -16.55
CA MET A 355 -50.40 28.19 -16.14
C MET A 355 -50.54 26.74 -16.65
N CYS A 356 -51.14 25.92 -15.79
CA CYS A 356 -51.55 24.53 -15.95
C CYS A 356 -52.97 24.41 -16.55
N HIS A 357 -53.29 23.24 -17.13
CA HIS A 357 -54.55 22.46 -17.08
C HIS A 357 -54.31 21.15 -17.90
N GLU A 358 -54.48 19.94 -17.34
CA GLU A 358 -55.68 19.04 -17.41
C GLU A 358 -56.06 18.60 -18.85
N LEU A 359 -56.50 17.37 -19.22
CA LEU A 359 -57.07 16.18 -18.57
C LEU A 359 -57.21 15.03 -19.63
N ALA A 360 -57.68 13.85 -19.17
CA ALA A 360 -58.26 12.68 -19.88
C ALA A 360 -57.29 11.53 -20.27
N GLU A 361 -57.27 10.37 -19.60
CA GLU A 361 -58.27 9.27 -19.42
C GLU A 361 -58.33 8.23 -20.57
N GLY A 362 -58.28 6.95 -20.18
CA GLY A 362 -58.60 5.80 -21.04
C GLY A 362 -57.98 4.48 -20.56
N GLY A 363 -58.68 3.74 -19.67
CA GLY A 363 -58.32 2.38 -19.25
C GLY A 363 -59.14 1.28 -19.95
N LEU A 364 -58.77 0.00 -19.74
CA LEU A 364 -59.64 -1.12 -19.28
C LEU A 364 -59.07 -2.53 -19.59
N LYS A 365 -59.14 -3.40 -18.55
CA LYS A 365 -59.42 -4.87 -18.48
C LYS A 365 -58.42 -5.86 -19.15
N GLY A 366 -58.14 -7.05 -18.61
CA GLY A 366 -58.67 -7.84 -17.49
C GLY A 366 -58.58 -9.37 -17.77
N CYS A 367 -58.60 -10.19 -16.71
CA CYS A 367 -58.71 -11.67 -16.62
C CYS A 367 -57.48 -12.55 -16.89
N MET A 368 -57.31 -13.76 -16.33
CA MET A 368 -57.60 -14.45 -15.05
C MET A 368 -57.37 -15.96 -15.30
N GLY A 369 -56.85 -16.68 -14.30
CA GLY A 369 -57.03 -18.14 -14.12
C GLY A 369 -55.87 -19.03 -14.57
N LEU A 370 -55.52 -20.16 -13.95
CA LEU A 370 -56.01 -20.94 -12.79
C LEU A 370 -54.89 -21.95 -12.44
N GLY A 371 -54.72 -22.32 -11.16
CA GLY A 371 -53.95 -23.50 -10.73
C GLY A 371 -54.66 -24.83 -11.07
N PRO A 372 -54.18 -26.02 -10.62
CA PRO A 372 -54.06 -26.33 -9.18
C PRO A 372 -52.92 -27.29 -8.72
N ASN A 373 -52.47 -27.06 -7.48
CA ASN A 373 -52.39 -27.97 -6.30
C ASN A 373 -51.85 -29.42 -6.34
N MET A 374 -50.87 -29.71 -5.45
CA MET A 374 -50.85 -30.80 -4.43
C MET A 374 -49.66 -30.52 -3.49
N GLU A 375 -49.87 -30.12 -2.23
CA GLU A 375 -50.08 -30.92 -1.00
C GLU A 375 -48.86 -31.75 -0.51
N GLY A 376 -48.46 -31.48 0.74
CA GLY A 376 -47.41 -32.20 1.47
C GLY A 376 -46.99 -31.50 2.78
N ALA A 377 -47.88 -31.54 3.78
CA ALA A 377 -47.61 -31.25 5.21
C ALA A 377 -46.62 -32.29 5.79
N LEU A 378 -45.96 -32.23 6.96
CA LEU A 378 -46.05 -31.48 8.22
C LEU A 378 -44.79 -31.88 9.04
N MET A 379 -44.24 -31.01 9.90
CA MET A 379 -43.85 -31.26 11.31
C MET A 379 -42.74 -30.31 11.80
N MET A 380 -43.09 -29.64 12.90
CA MET A 380 -42.29 -28.73 13.71
C MET A 380 -41.28 -29.47 14.58
N VAL A 381 -40.07 -28.92 14.71
CA VAL A 381 -39.33 -28.86 15.99
C VAL A 381 -38.64 -27.51 16.09
N GLY A 382 -39.02 -26.72 17.09
CA GLY A 382 -38.40 -25.43 17.37
C GLY A 382 -37.14 -25.55 18.22
N ALA A 383 -36.16 -24.70 17.97
CA ALA A 383 -35.19 -24.25 18.97
C ALA A 383 -34.64 -22.87 18.57
N ARG A 384 -35.04 -21.88 19.37
CA ARG A 384 -34.46 -20.56 19.63
C ARG A 384 -33.38 -20.04 18.66
N ALA A 385 -33.80 -19.06 17.87
CA ALA A 385 -32.91 -18.09 17.25
C ALA A 385 -32.42 -17.09 18.30
N GLU A 386 -31.11 -17.05 18.56
CA GLU A 386 -30.45 -15.83 19.04
C GLU A 386 -30.12 -14.99 17.80
N ARG A 387 -30.89 -13.92 17.62
CA ARG A 387 -30.61 -12.85 16.68
C ARG A 387 -29.87 -11.73 17.41
N ASN A 388 -28.90 -11.19 16.68
CA ASN A 388 -28.32 -9.85 16.75
C ASN A 388 -27.31 -9.56 17.87
N GLU A 389 -26.09 -9.18 17.44
CA GLU A 389 -25.50 -7.84 17.69
C GLU A 389 -24.13 -7.71 17.00
N PHE A 390 -24.06 -7.63 15.66
CA PHE A 390 -22.79 -7.23 15.00
C PHE A 390 -22.97 -6.45 13.68
N ASN A 391 -24.13 -5.83 13.45
CA ASN A 391 -24.38 -5.08 12.22
C ASN A 391 -24.48 -3.55 12.41
N GLU A 392 -24.12 -3.03 13.58
CA GLU A 392 -24.10 -1.58 13.86
C GLU A 392 -22.86 -1.15 14.64
N MET A 393 -21.67 -1.38 14.10
CA MET A 393 -20.55 -0.48 14.39
C MET A 393 -19.82 -0.24 13.09
N ILE A 394 -19.38 1.00 12.87
CA ILE A 394 -18.89 1.57 11.62
C ILE A 394 -20.03 2.12 10.73
N PRO A 395 -20.73 3.20 11.17
CA PRO A 395 -21.46 4.05 10.24
C PRO A 395 -20.45 4.70 9.30
N LEU A 396 -20.56 4.49 7.99
CA LEU A 396 -19.63 4.99 6.95
C LEU A 396 -19.46 6.51 7.00
#